data_AF-A0A7R7E5E7-F1
#
_entry.id   AF-A0A7R7E5E7-F1
#
_cell.length_a   1.000
_cell.length_b   1.000
_cell.length_c   1.000
_cell.angle_alpha   90.00
_cell.angle_beta   90.00
_cell.angle_gamma   90.00
#
_symmetry.space_group_name_H-M   'P 1'
#
loop_
_entity.id
_entity.type
_entity.pdbx_description
1 polymer ?
#
loop_
_entity_poly.entity_id
_entity_poly.type
_entity_poly.pdbx_seq_one_letter_code
_entity_poly.pdbx_strand_id
1 'polypeptide(L)'
;MDLTHPMTTPCGWERVEDATRLELWEFAWAGSAGFSNGRVFPAAILADPAIAILGRRTLYGFAAGCIANRSGLLIGLSNVFAADGGPAYRDAARAAANAFSGGRALVGYDRDGGLDDALACGFQATGALRVWIRDRQDAGE
;
A
#
# COMPACT_ATOMS: atom_id res chain seq x y z
N MET A 1 -4.75 -17.04 2.26
CA MET A 1 -4.93 -16.75 0.82
C MET A 1 -3.86 -17.49 0.05
N ASP A 2 -4.21 -18.23 -1.00
CA ASP A 2 -3.22 -18.97 -1.80
C ASP A 2 -2.61 -18.06 -2.86
N LEU A 3 -1.32 -17.77 -2.71
CA LEU A 3 -0.53 -16.94 -3.62
C LEU A 3 0.30 -17.77 -4.61
N THR A 4 0.21 -19.10 -4.55
CA THR A 4 0.97 -20.02 -5.42
C THR A 4 0.37 -20.12 -6.82
N HIS A 5 -0.87 -19.65 -6.98
CA HIS A 5 -1.58 -19.58 -8.26
C HIS A 5 -1.74 -18.12 -8.71
N PRO A 6 -1.80 -17.86 -10.03
CA PRO A 6 -2.07 -16.53 -10.57
C PRO A 6 -3.38 -15.99 -9.99
N MET A 7 -3.34 -14.78 -9.43
CA MET A 7 -4.53 -14.15 -8.90
C MET A 7 -5.19 -13.30 -9.98
N THR A 8 -6.51 -13.17 -9.94
CA THR A 8 -7.18 -12.15 -10.76
C THR A 8 -7.01 -10.79 -10.08
N THR A 9 -6.61 -9.79 -10.85
CA THR A 9 -6.57 -8.40 -10.36
C THR A 9 -7.98 -8.01 -9.92
N PRO A 10 -8.18 -7.46 -8.71
CA PRO A 10 -9.50 -7.09 -8.25
C PRO A 10 -10.11 -6.01 -9.17
N CYS A 11 -11.44 -5.99 -9.26
CA CYS A 11 -12.14 -5.08 -10.15
C CYS A 11 -11.76 -3.61 -9.87
N GLY A 12 -11.42 -2.88 -10.94
CA GLY A 12 -11.07 -1.45 -10.87
C GLY A 12 -9.69 -1.16 -10.28
N TRP A 13 -8.91 -2.16 -9.90
CA TRP A 13 -7.53 -1.96 -9.47
C TRP A 13 -6.59 -1.84 -10.66
N GLU A 14 -5.80 -0.77 -10.67
CA GLU A 14 -4.78 -0.50 -11.69
C GLU A 14 -3.45 -0.10 -11.04
N ARG A 15 -2.38 -0.20 -11.85
CA ARG A 15 -1.10 0.40 -11.52
C ARG A 15 -1.15 1.89 -11.83
N VAL A 16 -0.62 2.70 -10.92
CA VAL A 16 -0.40 4.13 -11.14
C VAL A 16 0.84 4.28 -12.00
N GLU A 17 0.71 4.90 -13.17
CA GLU A 17 1.79 4.97 -14.17
C GLU A 17 2.27 6.40 -14.48
N ASP A 18 1.55 7.41 -14.03
CA ASP A 18 1.87 8.81 -14.30
C ASP A 18 1.77 9.69 -13.05
N ALA A 19 2.46 10.84 -13.11
CA ALA A 19 2.57 11.77 -11.98
C ALA A 19 1.21 12.35 -11.55
N THR A 20 0.32 12.63 -12.50
CA THR A 20 -1.01 13.17 -12.20
C THR A 20 -1.85 12.15 -11.43
N ARG A 21 -1.81 10.88 -11.82
CA ARG A 21 -2.47 9.80 -11.07
C ARG A 21 -1.82 9.56 -9.72
N LEU A 22 -0.50 9.69 -9.61
CA LEU A 22 0.21 9.60 -8.34
C LEU A 22 -0.27 10.68 -7.36
N GLU A 23 -0.46 11.92 -7.84
CA GLU A 23 -1.01 13.00 -7.02
C GLU A 23 -2.42 12.70 -6.52
N LEU A 24 -3.29 12.17 -7.39
CA LEU A 24 -4.65 11.78 -7.00
C LEU A 24 -4.67 10.60 -6.02
N TRP A 25 -3.77 9.64 -6.20
CA TRP A 25 -3.61 8.50 -5.32
C TRP A 25 -3.13 8.95 -3.93
N GLU A 26 -2.12 9.81 -3.90
CA GLU A 26 -1.53 10.35 -2.69
C GLU A 26 -2.53 11.22 -1.92
N PHE A 27 -3.34 12.02 -2.61
CA PHE A 27 -4.42 12.78 -1.99
C PHE A 27 -5.44 11.87 -1.28
N ALA A 28 -5.86 10.79 -1.95
CA ALA A 28 -6.80 9.83 -1.35
C ALA A 28 -6.20 9.08 -0.15
N TRP A 29 -4.94 8.68 -0.26
CA TRP A 29 -4.21 8.03 0.83
C TRP A 29 -4.02 8.97 2.03
N ALA A 30 -3.56 10.21 1.80
CA ALA A 30 -3.33 11.20 2.86
C ALA A 30 -4.61 11.53 3.63
N GLY A 31 -5.74 11.67 2.91
CA GLY A 31 -7.06 11.87 3.54
C GLY A 31 -7.49 10.70 4.41
N SER A 32 -7.16 9.46 4.00
CA SER A 32 -7.47 8.25 4.78
C SER A 32 -6.53 8.07 5.99
N ALA A 33 -5.28 8.53 5.87
CA ALA A 33 -4.28 8.42 6.93
C ALA A 33 -4.29 9.60 7.93
N GLY A 34 -5.10 10.64 7.67
CA GLY A 34 -5.21 11.83 8.53
C GLY A 34 -4.00 12.75 8.48
N PHE A 35 -3.20 12.72 7.41
CA PHE A 35 -2.05 13.60 7.24
C PHE A 35 -2.45 14.95 6.64
N SER A 36 -1.79 16.04 7.07
CA SER A 36 -1.89 17.34 6.41
C SER A 36 -1.16 17.30 5.07
N ASN A 37 -1.83 17.75 4.03
CA ASN A 37 -1.43 17.71 2.62
C ASN A 37 0.06 18.02 2.38
N GLY A 38 0.76 17.12 1.69
CA GLY A 38 2.16 17.27 1.30
C GLY A 38 2.57 16.13 0.37
N ARG A 39 3.36 16.43 -0.67
CA ARG A 39 3.89 15.39 -1.56
C ARG A 39 4.98 14.61 -0.83
N VAL A 40 4.67 13.37 -0.47
CA VAL A 40 5.55 12.37 0.12
C VAL A 40 6.28 11.59 -0.98
N PHE A 41 5.58 11.24 -2.06
CA PHE A 41 6.12 10.39 -3.12
C PHE A 41 6.61 11.20 -4.33
N PRO A 42 7.92 11.22 -4.64
CA PRO A 42 8.40 11.82 -5.88
C PRO A 42 7.98 10.96 -7.09
N ALA A 43 7.61 11.59 -8.20
CA ALA A 43 7.19 10.87 -9.42
C ALA A 43 8.24 9.87 -9.95
N ALA A 44 9.53 10.09 -9.65
CA ALA A 44 10.61 9.16 -9.99
C ALA A 44 10.40 7.75 -9.42
N ILE A 45 9.62 7.58 -8.35
CA ILE A 45 9.30 6.26 -7.78
C ILE A 45 8.56 5.36 -8.77
N LEU A 46 7.82 5.93 -9.73
CA LEU A 46 7.06 5.17 -10.73
C LEU A 46 7.96 4.41 -11.71
N ALA A 47 9.21 4.88 -11.88
CA ALA A 47 10.20 4.27 -12.76
C ALA A 47 10.96 3.11 -12.07
N ASP A 48 10.84 2.94 -10.76
CA ASP A 48 11.50 1.85 -10.05
C ASP A 48 10.78 0.51 -10.32
N PRO A 49 11.44 -0.47 -10.97
CA PRO A 49 10.84 -1.76 -11.30
C PRO A 49 10.59 -2.64 -10.06
N ALA A 50 11.11 -2.29 -8.90
CA ALA A 50 10.82 -2.95 -7.63
C ALA A 50 9.62 -2.35 -6.90
N ILE A 51 9.08 -1.21 -7.34
CA ILE A 51 7.92 -0.56 -6.72
C ILE A 51 6.69 -0.70 -7.61
N ALA A 52 5.52 -0.88 -7.01
CA ALA A 52 4.23 -0.76 -7.67
C ALA A 52 3.29 0.05 -6.78
N ILE A 53 2.83 1.19 -7.26
CA ILE A 53 1.74 1.93 -6.62
C ILE A 53 0.44 1.48 -7.28
N LEU A 54 -0.48 0.97 -6.49
CA LEU A 54 -1.68 0.29 -6.95
C LEU A 54 -2.92 0.94 -6.32
N GLY A 55 -4.01 1.04 -7.07
CA GLY A 55 -5.23 1.60 -6.51
C GLY A 55 -6.49 1.25 -7.26
N ARG A 56 -7.61 1.27 -6.53
CA ARG A 56 -8.95 1.13 -7.07
C ARG A 56 -9.40 2.47 -7.67
N ARG A 57 -9.36 2.57 -8.99
CA ARG A 57 -9.67 3.78 -9.76
C ARG A 57 -11.16 4.12 -9.65
N THR A 58 -11.44 5.42 -9.56
CA THR A 58 -12.78 6.01 -9.66
C THR A 58 -12.81 7.04 -10.80
N LEU A 59 -13.91 7.77 -10.98
CA LEU A 59 -13.92 8.89 -11.94
C LEU A 59 -12.93 10.01 -11.53
N TYR A 60 -12.87 10.31 -10.22
CA TYR A 60 -12.19 11.51 -9.70
C TYR A 60 -10.86 11.25 -8.99
N GLY A 61 -10.50 10.00 -8.74
CA GLY A 61 -9.24 9.65 -8.08
C GLY A 61 -9.16 8.17 -7.76
N PHE A 62 -8.83 7.85 -6.52
CA PHE A 62 -8.73 6.48 -6.02
C PHE A 62 -9.57 6.32 -4.75
N ALA A 63 -10.31 5.21 -4.66
CA ALA A 63 -11.11 4.88 -3.47
C ALA A 63 -10.39 3.93 -2.50
N ALA A 64 -9.30 3.30 -2.95
CA ALA A 64 -8.46 2.42 -2.16
C ALA A 64 -7.10 2.30 -2.83
N GLY A 65 -6.09 1.87 -2.09
CA GLY A 65 -4.77 1.65 -2.67
C GLY A 65 -3.80 0.98 -1.72
N CYS A 66 -2.65 0.61 -2.28
CA CYS A 66 -1.48 0.13 -1.56
C CYS A 66 -0.21 0.40 -2.37
N ILE A 67 0.93 0.31 -1.71
CA ILE A 67 2.24 0.25 -2.36
C ILE A 67 2.80 -1.16 -2.15
N ALA A 68 3.27 -1.76 -3.24
CA ALA A 68 3.96 -3.04 -3.23
C ALA A 68 5.45 -2.83 -3.55
N ASN A 69 6.34 -3.31 -2.67
CA ASN A 69 7.78 -3.28 -2.83
C ASN A 69 8.33 -4.70 -2.98
N ARG A 70 8.95 -5.03 -4.11
CA ARG A 70 9.57 -6.33 -4.35
C ARG A 70 11.00 -6.36 -3.80
N SER A 71 11.28 -7.32 -2.92
CA SER A 71 12.62 -7.60 -2.43
C SER A 71 12.87 -9.11 -2.38
N GLY A 72 13.74 -9.62 -3.26
CA GLY A 72 14.02 -11.05 -3.38
C GLY A 72 12.77 -11.89 -3.64
N LEU A 73 12.44 -12.76 -2.67
CA LEU A 73 11.28 -13.66 -2.70
C LEU A 73 10.03 -13.07 -2.03
N LEU A 74 10.10 -11.81 -1.58
CA LEU A 74 9.04 -11.15 -0.83
C LEU A 74 8.50 -9.94 -1.59
N ILE A 75 7.24 -9.63 -1.30
CA ILE A 75 6.61 -8.35 -1.64
C ILE A 75 6.14 -7.70 -0.34
N GLY A 76 6.74 -6.57 0.01
CA GLY A 76 6.29 -5.71 1.09
C GLY A 76 5.03 -4.94 0.67
N LEU A 77 4.00 -4.99 1.51
CA LEU A 77 2.80 -4.17 1.41
C LEU A 77 2.89 -3.02 2.41
N SER A 78 2.63 -1.81 1.93
CA SER A 78 2.52 -0.62 2.76
C SER A 78 1.43 0.31 2.24
N ASN A 79 1.10 1.32 3.03
CA ASN A 79 0.15 2.38 2.66
C ASN A 79 -1.20 1.82 2.17
N VAL A 80 -1.66 0.73 2.77
CA VAL A 80 -2.97 0.13 2.47
C VAL A 80 -4.05 1.06 3.00
N PHE A 81 -5.01 1.44 2.16
CA PHE A 81 -6.13 2.28 2.58
C PHE A 81 -7.39 1.98 1.78
N ALA A 82 -8.54 2.34 2.36
CA ALA A 82 -9.79 2.58 1.65
C ALA A 82 -10.42 3.88 2.18
N ALA A 83 -10.86 4.74 1.25
CA ALA A 83 -11.39 6.06 1.56
C ALA A 83 -12.73 6.03 2.31
N ASP A 84 -13.47 4.92 2.22
CA ASP A 84 -14.70 4.66 2.97
C ASP A 84 -14.44 4.03 4.35
N GLY A 85 -13.18 3.81 4.72
CA GLY A 85 -12.80 3.12 5.96
C GLY A 85 -13.10 1.62 5.97
N GLY A 86 -13.50 1.05 4.84
CA GLY A 86 -13.78 -0.39 4.72
C GLY A 86 -12.52 -1.25 4.64
N PRO A 87 -12.67 -2.58 4.69
CA PRO A 87 -11.57 -3.52 4.51
C PRO A 87 -10.98 -3.42 3.10
N ALA A 88 -9.67 -3.29 2.99
CA ALA A 88 -8.91 -3.10 1.75
C ALA A 88 -7.83 -4.17 1.53
N TYR A 89 -7.39 -4.86 2.58
CA TYR A 89 -6.21 -5.73 2.55
C TYR A 89 -6.34 -6.86 1.54
N ARG A 90 -7.51 -7.49 1.45
CA ARG A 90 -7.73 -8.62 0.53
C ARG A 90 -7.46 -8.21 -0.92
N ASP A 91 -8.01 -7.07 -1.34
CA ASP A 91 -7.85 -6.61 -2.71
C ASP A 91 -6.45 -6.02 -2.93
N ALA A 92 -5.90 -5.29 -1.96
CA ALA A 92 -4.53 -4.81 -1.98
C ALA A 92 -3.52 -5.97 -2.14
N ALA A 93 -3.70 -7.06 -1.40
CA ALA A 93 -2.86 -8.25 -1.46
C ALA A 93 -2.95 -8.94 -2.83
N ARG A 94 -4.16 -9.05 -3.40
CA ARG A 94 -4.37 -9.61 -4.75
C ARG A 94 -3.70 -8.76 -5.82
N ALA A 95 -3.89 -7.44 -5.77
CA ALA A 95 -3.28 -6.51 -6.70
C ALA A 95 -1.74 -6.58 -6.61
N ALA A 96 -1.19 -6.60 -5.40
CA ALA A 96 0.26 -6.69 -5.18
C ALA A 96 0.86 -8.02 -5.64
N ALA A 97 0.18 -9.14 -5.39
CA ALA A 97 0.60 -10.46 -5.87
C ALA A 97 0.72 -10.52 -7.40
N ASN A 98 -0.09 -9.73 -8.10
CA ASN A 98 -0.08 -9.63 -9.56
C ASN A 98 0.88 -8.57 -10.11
N ALA A 99 1.38 -7.66 -9.28
CA ALA A 99 2.22 -6.55 -9.72
C ALA A 99 3.60 -7.02 -10.19
N PHE A 100 4.05 -8.20 -9.74
CA PHE A 100 5.35 -8.76 -10.07
C PHE A 100 5.23 -10.23 -10.48
N SER A 101 5.99 -10.66 -11.49
CA SER A 101 5.96 -12.04 -11.99
C SER A 101 6.60 -13.04 -11.03
N GLY A 102 5.91 -14.15 -10.73
CA GLY A 102 6.40 -15.23 -9.87
C GLY A 102 5.85 -15.12 -8.45
N GLY A 103 5.07 -16.12 -8.02
CA GLY A 103 4.39 -16.15 -6.72
C GLY A 103 5.34 -15.93 -5.56
N ARG A 104 5.28 -14.74 -4.97
CA ARG A 104 6.09 -14.30 -3.83
C ARG A 104 5.22 -14.21 -2.59
N ALA A 105 5.83 -14.45 -1.42
CA ALA A 105 5.14 -14.22 -0.16
C ALA A 105 4.93 -12.71 0.06
N LEU A 106 3.77 -12.36 0.58
CA LEU A 106 3.45 -10.99 0.98
C LEU A 106 3.83 -10.79 2.44
N VAL A 107 4.44 -9.65 2.75
CA VAL A 107 4.73 -9.22 4.11
C VAL A 107 4.29 -7.78 4.28
N GLY A 108 3.92 -7.38 5.48
CA GLY A 108 3.50 -6.01 5.78
C GLY A 108 3.57 -5.76 7.27
N TYR A 109 3.46 -4.50 7.64
CA TYR A 109 3.28 -4.09 9.02
C TYR A 109 2.02 -3.24 9.11
N ASP A 110 1.19 -3.51 10.11
CA ASP A 110 -0.02 -2.77 10.36
C ASP A 110 -0.39 -2.76 11.85
N ARG A 111 -1.40 -1.96 12.20
CA ARG A 111 -1.91 -1.77 13.55
C ARG A 111 -3.42 -1.59 13.53
N ASP A 112 -4.05 -1.77 14.68
CA ASP A 112 -5.49 -1.53 14.89
C ASP A 112 -6.34 -2.20 13.78
N GLY A 113 -7.30 -1.48 13.20
CA GLY A 113 -8.19 -2.03 12.18
C GLY A 113 -7.49 -2.54 10.92
N GLY A 114 -6.33 -1.98 10.55
CA GLY A 114 -5.55 -2.48 9.41
C GLY A 114 -4.94 -3.86 9.69
N LEU A 115 -4.49 -4.10 10.93
CA LEU A 115 -4.01 -5.41 11.36
C LEU A 115 -5.16 -6.43 11.40
N ASP A 116 -6.33 -6.05 11.90
CA ASP A 116 -7.51 -6.91 11.93
C ASP A 116 -7.93 -7.34 10.51
N ASP A 117 -7.92 -6.42 9.55
CA ASP A 117 -8.23 -6.70 8.14
C ASP A 117 -7.18 -7.62 7.47
N ALA A 118 -5.90 -7.39 7.75
CA ALA A 118 -4.82 -8.26 7.28
C ALA A 118 -5.00 -9.70 7.79
N LEU A 119 -5.28 -9.87 9.08
CA LEU A 119 -5.53 -11.18 9.69
C LEU A 119 -6.78 -11.85 9.10
N ALA A 120 -7.87 -11.10 8.92
CA ALA A 120 -9.12 -11.59 8.33
C ALA A 120 -8.97 -12.05 6.87
N CYS A 121 -7.98 -11.52 6.13
CA CYS A 121 -7.69 -11.97 4.76
C CYS A 121 -6.65 -13.10 4.68
N GLY A 122 -6.10 -13.53 5.83
CA GLY A 122 -5.29 -14.73 5.98
C GLY A 122 -3.79 -14.47 6.12
N PHE A 123 -3.37 -13.24 6.48
CA PHE A 123 -2.02 -12.99 6.98
C PHE A 123 -1.85 -13.61 8.38
N GLN A 124 -0.61 -13.86 8.75
CA GLN A 124 -0.24 -14.35 10.07
C GLN A 124 0.69 -13.33 10.74
N ALA A 125 0.43 -13.02 12.02
CA ALA A 125 1.32 -12.18 12.80
C ALA A 125 2.65 -12.90 13.05
N THR A 126 3.77 -12.25 12.70
CA THR A 126 5.12 -12.81 12.87
C THR A 126 5.90 -12.17 14.01
N GLY A 127 5.44 -11.04 14.55
CA GLY A 127 6.06 -10.33 15.67
C GLY A 127 5.66 -8.85 15.73
N ALA A 128 6.11 -8.16 16.77
CA ALA A 128 5.88 -6.72 16.94
C ALA A 128 7.01 -5.90 16.26
N LEU A 129 6.65 -4.78 15.63
CA LEU A 129 7.61 -3.80 15.12
C LEU A 129 7.95 -2.77 16.20
N ARG A 130 9.25 -2.51 16.40
CA ARG A 130 9.72 -1.41 17.24
C ARG A 130 10.17 -0.25 16.36
N VAL A 131 9.51 0.89 16.49
CA VAL A 131 9.86 2.13 15.80
C VAL A 131 10.56 3.06 16.78
N TRP A 132 11.77 3.52 16.43
CA TRP A 132 12.52 4.50 17.21
C TRP A 132 12.30 5.88 16.62
N ILE A 133 11.71 6.78 17.41
CA ILE A 133 11.48 8.17 17.01
C ILE A 133 12.54 9.01 17.71
N ARG A 134 13.30 9.77 16.93
CA ARG A 134 14.18 10.80 17.49
C ARG A 134 13.29 11.97 17.90
N ASP A 135 13.38 12.37 19.17
CA ASP A 135 12.72 13.59 19.62
C ASP A 135 13.21 14.77 18.77
N ARG A 136 12.27 15.61 18.33
CA ARG A 136 12.61 16.85 17.66
C ARG A 136 13.49 17.65 18.61
N GLN A 137 14.70 17.98 18.17
CA GLN A 137 15.43 19.06 18.82
C GLN A 137 14.68 20.34 18.48
N ASP A 138 14.10 20.97 19.49
CA ASP A 138 13.70 22.36 19.37
C ASP A 138 14.96 23.15 19.01
N ALA A 139 14.94 23.80 17.85
CA ALA A 139 15.94 24.81 17.53
C ALA A 139 15.71 25.94 18.53
N GLY A 140 16.51 25.95 19.60
CA GLY A 140 16.59 27.08 20.52
C GLY A 140 16.94 28.35 19.74
N GLU A 141 16.33 29.45 20.18
CA GLU A 141 16.44 30.83 19.67
C GLU A 141 17.85 31.26 19.24
#